data_AF-A0A7Y7ED84-F1
#
_entry.id   AF-A0A7Y7ED84-F1
#
_cell.length_a   1.000
_cell.length_b   1.000
_cell.length_c   1.000
_cell.angle_alpha   90.00
_cell.angle_beta   90.00
_cell.angle_gamma   90.00
#
_symmetry.space_group_name_H-M   'P 1'
#
loop_
_entity.id
_entity.type
_entity.pdbx_description
1 polymer ?
#
loop_
_entity_poly.entity_id
_entity_poly.type
_entity_poly.pdbx_seq_one_letter_code
_entity_poly.pdbx_strand_id
1 'polypeptide(L)'
;MTAMSVPNELSDKYFFHFSHLENLDSIVKNGLLCTNRKTELGIDHLNVASTSIQARRSSMEVTCGPKGTVHDYVPFYLCSTNPMFLSLVNQKNVDQPFVIFFAISIDYVNRDSVVFSDASANTSAPPNFFHDPADLDQLDWEAIGNTKWGRGTDDELHRRMAEVLVHEKVPIEDIEYIVVWNNNVKDEVQRIFNSNNVKCPPIEFTPFKRVYRFHFTKWMLGRPGETLVTGPFFLKKKFEVAIENIKNNRKKNSRKTVFKFESVEEALNSIDDDFSAISELGDIFELETLNAEHSENVSDHTKSVVKNVVESEFYQESDEEAQRILKLSAYLHDIGKGPKSMWKDGKQKTYVDHPADAPGMLERILSEDIQEISDYEIRMICLLVTYHDLIGEIIGKNRDVQQLYDILENEKEFDMLSCLNYADVQALNFFWVMQYRSKIGSIKSEFLEQLD
;
A
#
# COMPACT_ATOMS: atom_id res chain seq x y z
N MET A 1 -45.73 -22.17 3.18
CA MET A 1 -44.30 -22.43 3.43
C MET A 1 -43.84 -21.29 4.33
N THR A 2 -43.45 -21.58 5.56
CA THR A 2 -42.78 -20.59 6.43
C THR A 2 -41.52 -20.15 5.71
N ALA A 3 -41.41 -18.86 5.39
CA ALA A 3 -40.15 -18.29 4.91
C ALA A 3 -39.08 -18.64 5.95
N MET A 4 -38.10 -19.47 5.56
CA MET A 4 -36.99 -19.80 6.43
C MET A 4 -36.09 -18.57 6.47
N SER A 5 -35.88 -18.06 7.68
CA SER A 5 -35.11 -16.85 7.96
C SER A 5 -33.65 -17.19 8.19
N VAL A 6 -32.78 -16.18 8.08
CA VAL A 6 -31.39 -16.25 8.53
C VAL A 6 -31.27 -16.98 9.88
N PRO A 7 -30.31 -17.92 10.04
CA PRO A 7 -30.09 -18.60 11.31
C PRO A 7 -29.91 -17.60 12.46
N ASN A 8 -30.60 -17.82 13.60
CA ASN A 8 -30.64 -16.84 14.71
C ASN A 8 -29.24 -16.45 15.22
N GLU A 9 -28.29 -17.39 15.21
CA GLU A 9 -26.89 -17.17 15.61
C GLU A 9 -26.10 -16.24 14.68
N LEU A 10 -26.62 -16.00 13.48
CA LEU A 10 -26.04 -15.12 12.48
C LEU A 10 -26.74 -13.76 12.41
N SER A 11 -27.90 -13.57 13.06
CA SER A 11 -28.71 -12.34 12.95
C SER A 11 -27.99 -11.02 13.25
N ASP A 12 -26.93 -11.05 14.07
CA ASP A 12 -26.10 -9.86 14.39
C ASP A 12 -24.91 -9.65 13.42
N LYS A 13 -24.80 -10.46 12.35
CA LYS A 13 -23.70 -10.39 11.38
C LYS A 13 -23.94 -9.32 10.33
N TYR A 14 -22.84 -8.81 9.79
CA TYR A 14 -22.79 -7.86 8.69
C TYR A 14 -21.90 -8.38 7.58
N PHE A 15 -22.15 -7.90 6.35
CA PHE A 15 -21.25 -8.06 5.22
C PHE A 15 -20.83 -6.69 4.66
N PHE A 16 -19.71 -6.67 3.93
CA PHE A 16 -18.96 -5.44 3.68
C PHE A 16 -18.51 -5.29 2.22
N HIS A 17 -18.74 -4.12 1.64
CA HIS A 17 -18.16 -3.71 0.36
C HIS A 17 -17.16 -2.59 0.62
N PHE A 18 -15.95 -2.68 0.09
CA PHE A 18 -14.98 -1.59 0.18
C PHE A 18 -14.83 -0.88 -1.15
N SER A 19 -14.63 0.44 -1.10
CA SER A 19 -14.37 1.28 -2.27
C SER A 19 -13.46 2.44 -1.91
N HIS A 20 -12.83 3.03 -2.91
CA HIS A 20 -12.08 4.28 -2.72
C HIS A 20 -13.03 5.45 -2.47
N LEU A 21 -12.63 6.39 -1.61
CA LEU A 21 -13.41 7.57 -1.24
C LEU A 21 -13.82 8.42 -2.45
N GLU A 22 -12.97 8.50 -3.49
CA GLU A 22 -13.28 9.23 -4.72
C GLU A 22 -14.50 8.69 -5.47
N ASN A 23 -14.79 7.39 -5.34
CA ASN A 23 -15.96 6.78 -5.97
C ASN A 23 -17.25 7.16 -5.23
N LEU A 24 -17.17 7.70 -4.01
CA LEU A 24 -18.32 7.90 -3.15
C LEU A 24 -19.36 8.84 -3.75
N ASP A 25 -18.97 9.94 -4.41
CA ASP A 25 -19.93 10.86 -5.02
C ASP A 25 -20.80 10.16 -6.08
N SER A 26 -20.16 9.35 -6.93
CA SER A 26 -20.86 8.53 -7.93
C SER A 26 -21.74 7.46 -7.26
N ILE A 27 -21.26 6.81 -6.19
CA ILE A 27 -22.02 5.80 -5.43
C ILE A 27 -23.24 6.44 -4.76
N VAL A 28 -23.13 7.64 -4.19
CA VAL A 28 -24.27 8.34 -3.57
C VAL A 28 -25.35 8.68 -4.60
N LYS A 29 -24.97 9.05 -5.82
CA LYS A 29 -25.91 9.35 -6.91
C LYS A 29 -26.60 8.12 -7.50
N ASN A 30 -25.85 7.03 -7.64
CA ASN A 30 -26.27 5.88 -8.44
C ASN A 30 -26.62 4.63 -7.61
N GLY A 31 -26.23 4.59 -6.34
CA GLY A 31 -26.09 3.35 -5.56
C GLY A 31 -24.78 2.61 -5.88
N LEU A 32 -24.53 1.51 -5.18
CA LEU A 32 -23.48 0.58 -5.58
C LEU A 32 -23.99 -0.23 -6.78
N LEU A 33 -23.30 -0.14 -7.91
CA LEU A 33 -23.66 -0.82 -9.15
C LEU A 33 -22.69 -1.97 -9.45
N CYS A 34 -23.21 -3.06 -10.00
CA CYS A 34 -22.36 -4.14 -10.51
C CYS A 34 -21.53 -3.68 -11.71
N THR A 35 -20.48 -4.44 -12.05
CA THR A 35 -19.53 -4.07 -13.11
C THR A 35 -20.21 -3.88 -14.47
N ASN A 36 -21.15 -4.76 -14.84
CA ASN A 36 -21.84 -4.67 -16.12
C ASN A 36 -22.72 -3.41 -16.19
N ARG A 37 -23.47 -3.08 -15.13
CA ARG A 37 -24.28 -1.85 -15.08
C ARG A 37 -23.44 -0.58 -15.09
N LYS A 38 -22.28 -0.56 -14.42
CA LYS A 38 -21.34 0.56 -14.51
C LYS A 38 -20.86 0.78 -15.95
N THR A 39 -20.49 -0.30 -16.63
CA THR A 39 -20.05 -0.27 -18.04
C THR A 39 -21.15 0.26 -18.95
N GLU A 40 -22.37 -0.25 -18.82
CA GLU A 40 -23.53 0.17 -19.62
C GLU A 40 -23.87 1.66 -19.44
N LEU A 41 -23.70 2.19 -18.23
CA LEU A 41 -23.98 3.59 -17.91
C LEU A 41 -22.77 4.52 -18.16
N GLY A 42 -21.62 3.98 -18.58
CA GLY A 42 -20.40 4.75 -18.76
C GLY A 42 -19.87 5.37 -17.46
N ILE A 43 -20.14 4.71 -16.32
CA ILE A 43 -19.66 5.16 -15.00
C ILE A 43 -18.28 4.55 -14.77
N ASP A 44 -17.27 5.41 -14.73
CA ASP A 44 -15.92 5.03 -14.35
C ASP A 44 -15.68 5.25 -12.86
N HIS A 45 -15.02 4.30 -12.23
CA HIS A 45 -14.64 4.33 -10.81
C HIS A 45 -13.16 3.99 -10.74
N LEU A 46 -12.43 4.56 -9.77
CA LEU A 46 -11.06 4.15 -9.47
C LEU A 46 -11.06 2.64 -9.18
N ASN A 47 -10.55 1.86 -10.14
CA ASN A 47 -10.63 0.42 -10.12
C ASN A 47 -9.38 -0.15 -9.45
N VAL A 48 -9.60 -0.84 -8.35
CA VAL A 48 -8.54 -1.43 -7.52
C VAL A 48 -8.39 -2.94 -7.73
N ALA A 49 -9.17 -3.53 -8.65
CA ALA A 49 -9.16 -4.96 -8.91
C ALA A 49 -8.24 -5.34 -10.08
N SER A 50 -7.56 -6.48 -9.97
CA SER A 50 -6.69 -6.97 -11.04
C SER A 50 -7.48 -7.40 -12.29
N THR A 51 -6.87 -7.22 -13.46
CA THR A 51 -7.46 -7.58 -14.76
C THR A 51 -7.80 -9.07 -14.86
N SER A 52 -6.97 -9.95 -14.27
CA SER A 52 -7.22 -11.39 -14.25
C SER A 52 -8.43 -11.77 -13.40
N ILE A 53 -8.65 -11.09 -12.27
CA ILE A 53 -9.85 -11.29 -11.43
C ILE A 53 -11.09 -10.84 -12.19
N GLN A 54 -11.05 -9.66 -12.84
CA GLN A 54 -12.16 -9.16 -13.65
C GLN A 54 -12.52 -10.11 -14.80
N ALA A 55 -11.52 -10.68 -15.48
CA ALA A 55 -11.76 -11.64 -16.58
C ALA A 55 -12.42 -12.96 -16.11
N ARG A 56 -12.08 -13.44 -14.91
CA ARG A 56 -12.75 -14.62 -14.33
C ARG A 56 -14.18 -14.30 -13.93
N ARG A 57 -14.39 -13.16 -13.28
CA ARG A 57 -15.73 -12.75 -12.80
C ARG A 57 -16.70 -12.42 -13.93
N SER A 58 -16.22 -11.96 -15.08
CA SER A 58 -17.06 -11.73 -16.25
C SER A 58 -17.59 -13.00 -16.91
N SER A 59 -16.99 -14.16 -16.63
CA SER A 59 -17.33 -15.45 -17.25
C SER A 59 -17.82 -16.51 -16.25
N MET A 60 -17.67 -16.27 -14.95
CA MET A 60 -18.14 -17.19 -13.91
C MET A 60 -19.66 -17.09 -13.77
N GLU A 61 -20.36 -18.17 -14.12
CA GLU A 61 -21.82 -18.26 -14.01
C GLU A 61 -22.27 -18.40 -12.56
N VAL A 62 -23.31 -17.66 -12.19
CA VAL A 62 -24.04 -17.84 -10.93
C VAL A 62 -25.15 -18.87 -11.15
N THR A 63 -25.14 -19.95 -10.39
CA THR A 63 -25.96 -21.15 -10.66
C THR A 63 -27.36 -21.13 -10.06
N CYS A 64 -27.67 -20.13 -9.22
CA CYS A 64 -28.94 -19.98 -8.51
C CYS A 64 -29.42 -18.52 -8.50
N GLY A 65 -30.59 -18.26 -7.90
CA GLY A 65 -31.17 -16.91 -7.82
C GLY A 65 -31.39 -16.28 -9.21
N PRO A 66 -31.06 -14.99 -9.40
CA PRO A 66 -31.20 -14.29 -10.68
C PRO A 66 -30.32 -14.83 -11.83
N LYS A 67 -29.32 -15.68 -11.53
CA LYS A 67 -28.35 -16.24 -12.49
C LYS A 67 -27.52 -15.15 -13.18
N GLY A 68 -27.03 -15.39 -14.39
CA GLY A 68 -26.07 -14.51 -15.06
C GLY A 68 -24.65 -14.82 -14.63
N THR A 69 -23.79 -13.81 -14.65
CA THR A 69 -22.38 -13.90 -14.30
C THR A 69 -22.09 -13.15 -13.01
N VAL A 70 -20.96 -13.41 -12.37
CA VAL A 70 -20.55 -12.68 -11.16
C VAL A 70 -20.44 -11.15 -11.41
N HIS A 71 -20.18 -10.70 -12.64
CA HIS A 71 -20.20 -9.28 -13.02
C HIS A 71 -21.59 -8.62 -13.06
N ASP A 72 -22.66 -9.41 -12.99
CA ASP A 72 -24.02 -8.93 -12.84
C ASP A 72 -24.37 -8.62 -11.38
N TYR A 73 -23.45 -8.83 -10.44
CA TYR A 73 -23.66 -8.64 -9.00
C TYR A 73 -22.69 -7.63 -8.38
N VAL A 74 -23.16 -6.92 -7.36
CA VAL A 74 -22.35 -6.11 -6.45
C VAL A 74 -21.76 -7.04 -5.38
N PRO A 75 -20.43 -7.16 -5.27
CA PRO A 75 -19.82 -8.05 -4.29
C PRO A 75 -19.66 -7.43 -2.91
N PHE A 76 -19.96 -8.21 -1.90
CA PHE A 76 -19.67 -7.92 -0.51
C PHE A 76 -18.97 -9.13 0.13
N TYR A 77 -18.08 -8.87 1.07
CA TYR A 77 -17.37 -9.90 1.84
C TYR A 77 -18.03 -10.09 3.20
N LEU A 78 -18.14 -11.35 3.63
CA LEU A 78 -18.58 -11.66 5.00
C LEU A 78 -17.47 -11.43 6.04
N CYS A 79 -16.21 -11.37 5.60
CA CYS A 79 -15.08 -11.05 6.47
C CYS A 79 -14.76 -9.54 6.46
N SER A 80 -14.40 -8.98 7.62
CA SER A 80 -13.92 -7.59 7.70
C SER A 80 -12.44 -7.46 7.32
N THR A 81 -11.65 -8.47 7.67
CA THR A 81 -10.23 -8.59 7.32
C THR A 81 -10.07 -9.36 6.02
N ASN A 82 -9.95 -8.65 4.91
CA ASN A 82 -10.00 -9.23 3.57
C ASN A 82 -8.59 -9.40 2.95
N PRO A 83 -8.17 -10.62 2.55
CA PRO A 83 -6.92 -10.86 1.83
C PRO A 83 -6.77 -10.06 0.52
N MET A 84 -7.84 -9.83 -0.24
CA MET A 84 -7.80 -8.93 -1.41
C MET A 84 -7.52 -7.49 -1.01
N PHE A 85 -8.09 -7.01 0.10
CA PHE A 85 -7.78 -5.67 0.60
C PHE A 85 -6.32 -5.57 1.06
N LEU A 86 -5.76 -6.62 1.68
CA LEU A 86 -4.32 -6.68 1.98
C LEU A 86 -3.47 -6.61 0.71
N SER A 87 -3.87 -7.33 -0.34
CA SER A 87 -3.18 -7.31 -1.63
C SER A 87 -3.18 -5.90 -2.23
N LEU A 88 -4.32 -5.20 -2.19
CA LEU A 88 -4.43 -3.80 -2.62
C LEU A 88 -3.49 -2.87 -1.83
N VAL A 89 -3.49 -2.97 -0.50
CA VAL A 89 -2.61 -2.16 0.37
C VAL A 89 -1.14 -2.40 0.06
N ASN A 90 -0.74 -3.65 -0.20
CA ASN A 90 0.65 -4.01 -0.52
C ASN A 90 1.10 -3.58 -1.93
N GLN A 91 0.19 -3.25 -2.84
CA GLN A 91 0.53 -2.72 -4.17
C GLN A 91 1.02 -1.27 -4.13
N LYS A 92 0.80 -0.54 -3.03
CA LYS A 92 1.20 0.87 -2.86
C LYS A 92 0.63 1.82 -3.92
N ASN A 93 -0.51 1.49 -4.51
CA ASN A 93 -1.21 2.37 -5.47
C ASN A 93 -2.34 3.18 -4.84
N VAL A 94 -2.75 2.82 -3.62
CA VAL A 94 -3.83 3.48 -2.89
C VAL A 94 -3.43 3.65 -1.43
N ASP A 95 -3.71 4.82 -0.88
CA ASP A 95 -3.58 5.07 0.55
C ASP A 95 -4.76 4.45 1.30
N GLN A 96 -4.48 3.46 2.13
CA GLN A 96 -5.48 2.76 2.96
C GLN A 96 -6.48 3.68 3.67
N PRO A 97 -6.08 4.87 4.21
CA PRO A 97 -7.03 5.77 4.85
C PRO A 97 -8.15 6.29 3.93
N PHE A 98 -7.97 6.27 2.61
CA PHE A 98 -8.99 6.67 1.64
C PHE A 98 -9.90 5.52 1.21
N VAL A 99 -9.74 4.32 1.77
CA VAL A 99 -10.67 3.22 1.53
C VAL A 99 -11.77 3.21 2.59
N ILE A 100 -13.02 3.22 2.14
CA ILE A 100 -14.22 3.20 2.98
C ILE A 100 -14.95 1.86 2.83
N PHE A 101 -15.66 1.44 3.88
CA PHE A 101 -16.41 0.19 3.89
C PHE A 101 -17.90 0.45 4.10
N PHE A 102 -18.74 -0.04 3.22
CA PHE A 102 -20.19 -0.06 3.36
C PHE A 102 -20.60 -1.35 4.07
N ALA A 103 -21.39 -1.24 5.13
CA ALA A 103 -21.89 -2.38 5.90
C ALA A 103 -23.41 -2.51 5.78
N ILE A 104 -23.87 -3.75 5.62
CA ILE A 104 -25.30 -4.11 5.55
C ILE A 104 -25.51 -5.34 6.45
N SER A 105 -26.63 -5.40 7.17
CA SER A 105 -27.01 -6.57 7.97
C SER A 105 -27.15 -7.82 7.10
N ILE A 106 -26.79 -8.97 7.66
CA ILE A 106 -26.96 -10.27 7.01
C ILE A 106 -28.42 -10.54 6.62
N ASP A 107 -29.40 -9.93 7.29
CA ASP A 107 -30.83 -10.09 6.97
C ASP A 107 -31.18 -9.67 5.54
N TYR A 108 -30.31 -8.89 4.89
CA TYR A 108 -30.47 -8.50 3.50
C TYR A 108 -30.48 -9.70 2.53
N VAL A 109 -29.91 -10.85 2.92
CA VAL A 109 -29.91 -12.08 2.09
C VAL A 109 -31.29 -12.69 1.90
N ASN A 110 -32.30 -12.28 2.68
CA ASN A 110 -33.69 -12.73 2.50
C ASN A 110 -34.34 -12.18 1.21
N ARG A 111 -33.66 -11.29 0.47
CA ARG A 111 -34.17 -10.72 -0.78
C ARG A 111 -33.91 -11.67 -1.96
N ASP A 112 -34.91 -11.84 -2.82
CA ASP A 112 -34.82 -12.70 -4.03
C ASP A 112 -33.67 -12.32 -4.99
N SER A 113 -33.17 -11.08 -4.90
CA SER A 113 -32.07 -10.57 -5.72
C SER A 113 -30.67 -10.88 -5.16
N VAL A 114 -30.57 -11.66 -4.08
CA VAL A 114 -29.31 -11.91 -3.37
C VAL A 114 -28.94 -13.39 -3.46
N VAL A 115 -27.66 -13.64 -3.72
CA VAL A 115 -27.03 -14.95 -3.60
C VAL A 115 -25.78 -14.82 -2.73
N PHE A 116 -25.27 -15.92 -2.22
CA PHE A 116 -24.00 -15.94 -1.49
C PHE A 116 -23.18 -17.17 -1.85
N SER A 117 -21.88 -17.11 -1.62
CA SER A 117 -20.94 -18.18 -1.97
C SER A 117 -20.14 -18.67 -0.76
N ASP A 118 -19.75 -19.95 -0.78
CA ASP A 118 -18.92 -20.56 0.28
C ASP A 118 -17.44 -20.18 0.21
N ALA A 119 -17.03 -19.57 -0.90
CA ALA A 119 -15.68 -19.04 -1.12
C ALA A 119 -15.71 -17.84 -2.08
N SER A 120 -14.57 -17.20 -2.26
CA SER A 120 -14.39 -16.07 -3.19
C SER A 120 -14.82 -16.41 -4.62
N ALA A 121 -15.71 -15.62 -5.22
CA ALA A 121 -16.16 -15.79 -6.59
C ALA A 121 -15.14 -15.20 -7.59
N ASN A 122 -13.89 -15.65 -7.53
CA ASN A 122 -12.80 -15.32 -8.48
C ASN A 122 -11.77 -16.46 -8.63
N THR A 123 -12.08 -17.62 -8.06
CA THR A 123 -11.34 -18.87 -8.17
C THR A 123 -11.40 -19.43 -9.59
N SER A 124 -10.47 -20.32 -9.94
CA SER A 124 -10.47 -21.00 -11.25
C SER A 124 -11.64 -22.00 -11.36
N ALA A 125 -11.92 -22.73 -10.28
CA ALA A 125 -13.13 -23.54 -10.14
C ALA A 125 -14.18 -22.70 -9.41
N PRO A 126 -15.39 -22.50 -9.97
CA PRO A 126 -16.42 -21.70 -9.32
C PRO A 126 -16.77 -22.23 -7.91
N PRO A 127 -17.04 -21.34 -6.94
CA PRO A 127 -17.54 -21.75 -5.63
C PRO A 127 -18.98 -22.28 -5.74
N ASN A 128 -19.50 -22.83 -4.65
CA ASN A 128 -20.94 -23.12 -4.57
C ASN A 128 -21.70 -21.81 -4.33
N PHE A 129 -22.81 -21.63 -5.05
CA PHE A 129 -23.70 -20.49 -4.89
C PHE A 129 -25.02 -20.94 -4.24
N PHE A 130 -25.47 -20.17 -3.26
CA PHE A 130 -26.67 -20.43 -2.49
C PHE A 130 -27.63 -19.24 -2.57
N HIS A 131 -28.92 -19.54 -2.44
CA HIS A 131 -29.98 -18.55 -2.48
C HIS A 131 -30.94 -18.68 -1.28
N ASP A 132 -31.04 -19.85 -0.66
CA ASP A 132 -31.83 -20.04 0.55
C ASP A 132 -31.03 -19.51 1.76
N PRO A 133 -31.54 -18.54 2.54
CA PRO A 133 -30.88 -18.05 3.75
C PRO A 133 -30.53 -19.15 4.77
N ALA A 134 -31.24 -20.29 4.75
CA ALA A 134 -30.93 -21.44 5.60
C ALA A 134 -29.53 -22.02 5.29
N ASP A 135 -29.08 -21.96 4.03
CA ASP A 135 -27.78 -22.48 3.59
C ASP A 135 -26.58 -21.64 4.07
N LEU A 136 -26.82 -20.54 4.80
CA LEU A 136 -25.74 -19.81 5.47
C LEU A 136 -24.98 -20.69 6.47
N ASP A 137 -25.58 -21.77 6.97
CA ASP A 137 -24.93 -22.75 7.85
C ASP A 137 -23.86 -23.60 7.12
N GLN A 138 -23.87 -23.62 5.78
CA GLN A 138 -22.88 -24.33 4.96
C GLN A 138 -21.54 -23.59 4.85
N LEU A 139 -21.50 -22.31 5.26
CA LEU A 139 -20.31 -21.48 5.18
C LEU A 139 -19.35 -21.76 6.34
N ASP A 140 -18.04 -21.67 6.05
CA ASP A 140 -16.98 -21.81 7.04
C ASP A 140 -16.83 -20.52 7.88
N TRP A 141 -17.75 -20.33 8.84
CA TRP A 141 -17.78 -19.13 9.71
C TRP A 141 -16.55 -19.00 10.61
N GLU A 142 -15.86 -20.10 10.91
CA GLU A 142 -14.58 -20.08 11.62
C GLU A 142 -13.51 -19.44 10.75
N ALA A 143 -13.39 -19.85 9.47
CA ALA A 143 -12.47 -19.23 8.52
C ALA A 143 -12.82 -17.76 8.23
N ILE A 144 -14.10 -17.45 8.00
CA ILE A 144 -14.60 -16.08 7.73
C ILE A 144 -14.26 -15.13 8.90
N GLY A 145 -14.45 -15.60 10.14
CA GLY A 145 -14.19 -14.83 11.35
C GLY A 145 -12.72 -14.76 11.77
N ASN A 146 -11.83 -15.53 11.14
CA ASN A 146 -10.43 -15.61 11.54
C ASN A 146 -9.66 -14.33 11.20
N THR A 147 -9.12 -13.65 12.22
CA THR A 147 -8.33 -12.43 12.04
C THR A 147 -6.82 -12.67 12.05
N LYS A 148 -6.37 -13.92 12.22
CA LYS A 148 -4.94 -14.25 12.21
C LYS A 148 -4.40 -14.09 10.78
N TRP A 149 -3.21 -13.50 10.71
CA TRP A 149 -2.46 -13.30 9.48
C TRP A 149 -1.28 -14.28 9.46
N GLY A 150 -1.17 -15.06 8.39
CA GLY A 150 -0.21 -16.15 8.25
C GLY A 150 -0.60 -17.06 7.08
N ARG A 151 0.34 -17.87 6.58
CA ARG A 151 0.10 -18.78 5.44
C ARG A 151 -0.95 -19.82 5.82
N GLY A 152 -2.19 -19.63 5.37
CA GLY A 152 -3.14 -20.73 5.17
C GLY A 152 -2.97 -21.32 3.78
N THR A 153 -3.63 -22.45 3.50
CA THR A 153 -3.73 -22.94 2.12
C THR A 153 -4.52 -21.95 1.26
N ASP A 154 -4.34 -22.00 -0.06
CA ASP A 154 -5.11 -21.15 -0.98
C ASP A 154 -6.63 -21.34 -0.78
N ASP A 155 -7.05 -22.58 -0.56
CA ASP A 155 -8.45 -22.94 -0.27
C ASP A 155 -8.97 -22.28 1.03
N GLU A 156 -8.16 -22.22 2.09
CA GLU A 156 -8.54 -21.55 3.35
C GLU A 156 -8.71 -20.05 3.17
N LEU A 157 -7.83 -19.42 2.38
CA LEU A 157 -7.93 -17.99 2.05
C LEU A 157 -9.20 -17.71 1.23
N HIS A 158 -9.52 -18.59 0.27
CA HIS A 158 -10.72 -18.47 -0.54
C HIS A 158 -12.01 -18.66 0.26
N ARG A 159 -12.10 -19.65 1.16
CA ARG A 159 -13.26 -19.82 2.06
C ARG A 159 -13.47 -18.63 2.99
N ARG A 160 -12.40 -18.06 3.54
CA ARG A 160 -12.45 -16.81 4.34
C ARG A 160 -13.04 -15.63 3.56
N MET A 161 -12.90 -15.64 2.24
CA MET A 161 -13.41 -14.62 1.32
C MET A 161 -14.78 -14.98 0.73
N ALA A 162 -15.58 -15.80 1.40
CA ALA A 162 -17.01 -15.99 1.09
C ALA A 162 -17.71 -14.64 0.85
N GLU A 163 -18.53 -14.58 -0.20
CA GLU A 163 -19.14 -13.35 -0.70
C GLU A 163 -20.67 -13.39 -0.56
N VAL A 164 -21.26 -12.22 -0.33
CA VAL A 164 -22.68 -11.92 -0.63
C VAL A 164 -22.70 -11.13 -1.92
N LEU A 165 -23.51 -11.57 -2.88
CA LEU A 165 -23.61 -11.02 -4.22
C LEU A 165 -25.03 -10.50 -4.44
N VAL A 166 -25.17 -9.18 -4.63
CA VAL A 166 -26.48 -8.54 -4.84
C VAL A 166 -26.65 -8.18 -6.31
N HIS A 167 -27.70 -8.69 -6.95
CA HIS A 167 -27.93 -8.52 -8.39
C HIS A 167 -28.14 -7.05 -8.77
N GLU A 168 -27.42 -6.61 -9.81
CA GLU A 168 -27.39 -5.29 -10.43
C GLU A 168 -27.01 -4.08 -9.56
N LYS A 169 -27.67 -3.89 -8.41
CA LYS A 169 -27.59 -2.65 -7.64
C LYS A 169 -27.92 -2.85 -6.15
N VAL A 170 -27.17 -2.15 -5.30
CA VAL A 170 -27.57 -1.82 -3.92
C VAL A 170 -27.87 -0.32 -3.83
N PRO A 171 -29.13 0.06 -3.55
CA PRO A 171 -29.50 1.45 -3.25
C PRO A 171 -28.68 2.01 -2.08
N ILE A 172 -28.34 3.30 -2.13
CA ILE A 172 -27.52 3.91 -1.07
C ILE A 172 -28.28 3.95 0.27
N GLU A 173 -29.61 3.96 0.21
CA GLU A 173 -30.52 3.94 1.36
C GLU A 173 -30.51 2.61 2.12
N ASP A 174 -30.07 1.53 1.46
CA ASP A 174 -29.94 0.21 2.07
C ASP A 174 -28.61 0.04 2.83
N ILE A 175 -27.66 0.99 2.70
CA ILE A 175 -26.43 0.98 3.48
C ILE A 175 -26.74 1.41 4.91
N GLU A 176 -26.44 0.54 5.88
CA GLU A 176 -26.69 0.82 7.29
C GLU A 176 -25.56 1.61 7.95
N TYR A 177 -24.31 1.33 7.59
CA TYR A 177 -23.14 2.01 8.15
C TYR A 177 -22.05 2.21 7.10
N ILE A 178 -21.25 3.26 7.28
CA ILE A 178 -19.98 3.43 6.59
C ILE A 178 -18.85 3.39 7.63
N VAL A 179 -17.87 2.50 7.45
CA VAL A 179 -16.69 2.44 8.30
C VAL A 179 -15.54 3.17 7.61
N VAL A 180 -14.90 4.08 8.33
CA VAL A 180 -13.79 4.90 7.82
C VAL A 180 -12.57 4.84 8.73
N TRP A 181 -11.43 5.33 8.25
CA TRP A 181 -10.16 5.31 8.96
C TRP A 181 -10.09 6.33 10.12
N ASN A 182 -10.43 7.60 9.87
CA ASN A 182 -10.31 8.69 10.86
C ASN A 182 -11.36 9.80 10.66
N ASN A 183 -11.36 10.79 11.55
CA ASN A 183 -12.32 11.90 11.51
C ASN A 183 -12.22 12.74 10.24
N ASN A 184 -11.04 12.91 9.63
CA ASN A 184 -10.91 13.68 8.40
C ASN A 184 -11.68 13.01 7.25
N VAL A 185 -11.60 11.68 7.15
CA VAL A 185 -12.35 10.91 6.14
C VAL A 185 -13.84 10.92 6.46
N LYS A 186 -14.23 10.84 7.74
CA LYS A 186 -15.61 10.98 8.17
C LYS A 186 -16.21 12.32 7.72
N ASP A 187 -15.50 13.42 7.93
CA ASP A 187 -15.96 14.75 7.57
C ASP A 187 -16.13 14.88 6.05
N GLU A 188 -15.22 14.27 5.28
CA GLU A 188 -15.29 14.24 3.82
C GLU A 188 -16.47 13.39 3.30
N VAL A 189 -16.70 12.20 3.87
CA VAL A 189 -17.87 11.37 3.58
C VAL A 189 -19.15 12.18 3.84
N GLN A 190 -19.25 12.79 5.03
CA GLN A 190 -20.42 13.58 5.40
C GLN A 190 -20.65 14.76 4.44
N ARG A 191 -19.57 15.42 4.00
CA ARG A 191 -19.61 16.51 3.01
C ARG A 191 -20.16 16.02 1.67
N ILE A 192 -19.73 14.86 1.18
CA ILE A 192 -20.19 14.29 -0.10
C ILE A 192 -21.68 13.95 -0.05
N PHE A 193 -22.16 13.31 1.02
CA PHE A 193 -23.58 13.03 1.22
C PHE A 193 -24.42 14.31 1.28
N ASN A 194 -23.98 15.30 2.06
CA ASN A 194 -24.67 16.59 2.18
C ASN A 194 -24.74 17.32 0.83
N SER A 195 -23.67 17.29 0.03
CA SER A 195 -23.60 17.95 -1.29
C SER A 195 -24.56 17.33 -2.30
N ASN A 196 -24.89 16.05 -2.13
CA ASN A 196 -25.86 15.33 -2.95
C ASN A 196 -27.29 15.37 -2.40
N ASN A 197 -27.53 16.07 -1.28
CA ASN A 197 -28.82 16.09 -0.57
C ASN A 197 -29.34 14.68 -0.18
N VAL A 198 -28.43 13.75 0.08
CA VAL A 198 -28.75 12.39 0.56
C VAL A 198 -28.39 12.29 2.04
N LYS A 199 -29.25 11.65 2.84
CA LYS A 199 -28.97 11.42 4.25
C LYS A 199 -27.79 10.46 4.40
N CYS A 200 -26.72 10.91 5.03
CA CYS A 200 -25.58 10.05 5.34
C CYS A 200 -25.99 8.95 6.34
N PRO A 201 -25.66 7.67 6.08
CA PRO A 201 -25.76 6.62 7.09
C PRO A 201 -24.77 6.91 8.24
N PRO A 202 -25.00 6.34 9.43
CA PRO A 202 -24.04 6.40 10.52
C PRO A 202 -22.61 6.02 10.09
N ILE A 203 -21.65 6.87 10.47
CA ILE A 203 -20.22 6.63 10.20
C ILE A 203 -19.56 6.09 11.46
N GLU A 204 -18.88 4.95 11.31
CA GLU A 204 -18.21 4.20 12.38
C GLU A 204 -16.70 4.07 12.13
N PHE A 205 -15.97 3.67 13.16
CA PHE A 205 -14.53 3.38 13.09
C PHE A 205 -14.24 1.94 13.49
N THR A 206 -13.02 1.47 13.24
CA THR A 206 -12.56 0.17 13.76
C THR A 206 -12.27 0.26 15.27
N PRO A 207 -12.72 -0.69 16.12
CA PRO A 207 -13.50 -1.89 15.78
C PRO A 207 -15.01 -1.61 15.65
N PHE A 208 -15.60 -2.04 14.53
CA PHE A 208 -17.05 -1.96 14.29
C PHE A 208 -17.76 -3.11 15.00
N LYS A 209 -18.88 -2.80 15.68
CA LYS A 209 -19.64 -3.75 16.53
C LYS A 209 -18.74 -4.58 17.48
N ARG A 210 -17.63 -3.99 17.94
CA ARG A 210 -16.60 -4.58 18.83
C ARG A 210 -15.82 -5.78 18.27
N VAL A 211 -16.23 -6.36 17.15
CA VAL A 211 -15.64 -7.59 16.59
C VAL A 211 -14.93 -7.38 15.26
N TYR A 212 -15.43 -6.48 14.42
CA TYR A 212 -14.94 -6.31 13.06
C TYR A 212 -13.77 -5.33 13.01
N ARG A 213 -12.68 -5.76 12.38
CA ARG A 213 -11.48 -4.96 12.10
C ARG A 213 -11.23 -4.98 10.60
N PHE A 214 -11.04 -3.80 10.01
CA PHE A 214 -10.90 -3.65 8.56
C PHE A 214 -9.47 -3.31 8.14
N HIS A 215 -8.81 -2.54 9.00
CA HIS A 215 -7.58 -1.87 8.66
C HIS A 215 -6.33 -2.66 9.05
N PHE A 216 -5.33 -2.60 8.19
CA PHE A 216 -4.00 -3.19 8.36
C PHE A 216 -3.05 -2.15 8.93
N THR A 217 -2.47 -2.42 10.09
CA THR A 217 -1.63 -1.45 10.80
C THR A 217 -0.30 -2.05 11.21
N LYS A 218 0.66 -1.19 11.54
CA LYS A 218 1.98 -1.57 12.08
C LYS A 218 1.92 -2.01 13.55
N TRP A 219 0.83 -2.66 13.98
CA TRP A 219 0.65 -3.11 15.36
C TRP A 219 1.77 -4.05 15.83
N MET A 220 2.32 -4.89 14.93
CA MET A 220 3.45 -5.78 15.24
C MET A 220 4.76 -5.01 15.53
N LEU A 221 4.86 -3.77 15.07
CA LEU A 221 5.98 -2.86 15.33
C LEU A 221 5.67 -1.88 16.48
N GLY A 222 4.60 -2.11 17.25
CA GLY A 222 4.17 -1.22 18.33
C GLY A 222 3.53 0.10 17.85
N ARG A 223 3.21 0.21 16.56
CA ARG A 223 2.64 1.42 15.93
C ARG A 223 1.21 1.16 15.39
N PRO A 224 0.24 0.83 16.26
CA PRO A 224 -1.10 0.39 15.81
C PRO A 224 -1.94 1.49 15.15
N GLY A 225 -1.56 2.77 15.27
CA GLY A 225 -2.22 3.91 14.62
C GLY A 225 -1.69 4.23 13.22
N GLU A 226 -0.64 3.54 12.76
CA GLU A 226 -0.07 3.71 11.43
C GLU A 226 -0.54 2.62 10.48
N THR A 227 -0.77 2.97 9.22
CA THR A 227 -1.09 2.01 8.16
C THR A 227 0.06 1.04 7.97
N LEU A 228 -0.24 -0.22 7.65
CA LEU A 228 0.78 -1.24 7.39
C LEU A 228 1.74 -0.83 6.26
N VAL A 229 1.19 -0.15 5.26
CA VAL A 229 1.90 0.37 4.10
C VAL A 229 1.44 1.82 3.87
N THR A 230 2.39 2.69 3.55
CA THR A 230 2.19 4.08 3.17
C THR A 230 1.92 4.13 1.66
N GLY A 231 0.79 4.71 1.25
CA GLY A 231 0.45 4.87 -0.16
C GLY A 231 1.08 6.13 -0.76
N PRO A 232 0.79 6.41 -2.04
CA PRO A 232 1.46 7.47 -2.80
C PRO A 232 1.24 8.87 -2.22
N PHE A 233 0.02 9.20 -1.79
CA PHE A 233 -0.30 10.52 -1.26
C PHE A 233 0.48 10.80 0.03
N PHE A 234 0.47 9.86 0.98
CA PHE A 234 1.17 10.07 2.24
C PHE A 234 2.69 9.95 2.10
N LEU A 235 3.20 9.14 1.17
CA LEU A 235 4.64 9.05 0.91
C LEU A 235 5.18 10.35 0.31
N LYS A 236 4.50 10.91 -0.70
CA LYS A 236 4.84 12.23 -1.27
C LYS A 236 4.80 13.33 -0.22
N LYS A 237 3.75 13.34 0.61
CA LYS A 237 3.66 14.29 1.72
C LYS A 237 4.80 14.15 2.72
N LYS A 238 5.18 12.92 3.10
CA LYS A 238 6.33 12.69 4.00
C LYS A 238 7.63 13.22 3.40
N PHE A 239 7.85 12.97 2.11
CA PHE A 239 9.01 13.47 1.37
C PHE A 239 9.08 15.01 1.36
N GLU A 240 7.99 15.68 0.97
CA GLU A 240 7.91 17.15 0.91
C GLU A 240 8.08 17.79 2.29
N VAL A 241 7.39 17.25 3.31
CA VAL A 241 7.46 17.74 4.69
C VAL A 241 8.86 17.55 5.27
N ALA A 242 9.54 16.42 4.99
CA ALA A 242 10.91 16.21 5.46
C ALA A 242 11.86 17.27 4.89
N ILE A 243 11.80 17.56 3.59
CA ILE A 243 12.60 18.62 2.96
C ILE A 243 12.33 19.97 3.62
N GLU A 244 11.06 20.32 3.81
CA GLU A 244 10.68 21.59 4.44
C GLU A 244 11.19 21.69 5.88
N ASN A 245 11.02 20.62 6.67
CA ASN A 245 11.49 20.57 8.05
C ASN A 245 13.01 20.69 8.14
N ILE A 246 13.77 19.99 7.28
CA ILE A 246 15.22 20.09 7.23
C ILE A 246 15.64 21.54 6.99
N LYS A 247 15.09 22.18 5.95
CA LYS A 247 15.40 23.58 5.63
C LYS A 247 15.05 24.53 6.78
N ASN A 248 13.92 24.29 7.45
CA ASN A 248 13.48 25.10 8.59
C ASN A 248 14.35 24.89 9.83
N ASN A 249 14.73 23.66 10.15
CA ASN A 249 15.60 23.32 11.28
C ASN A 249 16.99 23.92 11.09
N ARG A 250 17.55 23.83 9.89
CA ARG A 250 18.84 24.44 9.54
C ARG A 250 18.85 25.96 9.65
N LYS A 251 17.74 26.64 9.31
CA LYS A 251 17.57 28.10 9.53
C LYS A 251 17.49 28.47 11.01
N LYS A 252 16.90 27.60 11.85
CA LYS A 252 16.76 27.82 13.30
C LYS A 252 18.02 27.51 14.08
N ASN A 253 18.86 26.59 13.57
CA ASN A 253 20.13 26.22 14.18
C ASN A 253 21.08 27.42 14.20
N SER A 254 21.07 28.13 15.33
CA SER A 254 22.00 29.22 15.64
C SER A 254 23.43 28.69 15.78
N ARG A 255 24.43 29.59 15.79
CA ARG A 255 25.90 29.38 15.90
C ARG A 255 26.41 28.43 17.03
N LYS A 256 25.54 27.75 17.77
CA LYS A 256 25.87 26.82 18.87
C LYS A 256 25.64 25.34 18.55
N THR A 257 25.06 24.98 17.39
CA THR A 257 24.96 23.57 16.99
C THR A 257 26.37 23.07 16.65
N VAL A 258 26.80 22.01 17.35
CA VAL A 258 28.03 21.29 17.03
C VAL A 258 27.64 20.19 16.07
N PHE A 259 27.94 20.38 14.79
CA PHE A 259 27.75 19.36 13.77
C PHE A 259 28.81 18.26 13.91
N LYS A 260 28.45 17.05 13.51
CA LYS A 260 29.37 15.91 13.53
C LYS A 260 30.34 15.93 12.36
N PHE A 261 29.89 16.45 11.23
CA PHE A 261 30.62 16.54 9.97
C PHE A 261 30.50 17.96 9.40
N GLU A 262 31.60 18.51 8.88
CA GLU A 262 31.68 19.78 8.18
C GLU A 262 30.90 19.73 6.86
N SER A 263 30.94 18.61 6.13
CA SER A 263 30.29 18.46 4.83
C SER A 263 29.80 17.02 4.57
N VAL A 264 29.05 16.84 3.48
CA VAL A 264 28.66 15.51 2.97
C VAL A 264 29.89 14.64 2.69
N GLU A 265 30.97 15.24 2.19
CA GLU A 265 32.22 14.53 1.90
C GLU A 265 32.89 14.00 3.18
N GLU A 266 32.94 14.79 4.26
CA GLU A 266 33.50 14.32 5.53
C GLU A 266 32.62 13.22 6.16
N ALA A 267 31.30 13.33 6.03
CA ALA A 267 30.39 12.28 6.46
C ALA A 267 30.66 10.96 5.70
N LEU A 268 30.84 11.02 4.38
CA LEU A 268 31.18 9.86 3.55
C LEU A 268 32.52 9.23 3.95
N ASN A 269 33.56 10.03 4.11
CA ASN A 269 34.87 9.54 4.55
C ASN A 269 34.78 8.85 5.92
N SER A 270 33.98 9.41 6.83
CA SER A 270 33.74 8.80 8.15
C SER A 270 32.97 7.48 8.07
N ILE A 271 31.99 7.37 7.15
CA ILE A 271 31.21 6.14 6.94
C ILE A 271 32.06 5.03 6.28
N ASP A 272 32.94 5.40 5.35
CA ASP A 272 33.88 4.48 4.72
C ASP A 272 34.83 3.84 5.76
N ASP A 273 35.27 4.63 6.75
CA ASP A 273 36.11 4.16 7.86
C ASP A 273 35.31 3.39 8.93
N ASP A 274 34.12 3.86 9.29
CA ASP A 274 33.20 3.24 10.24
C ASP A 274 31.76 3.35 9.73
N PHE A 275 31.17 2.22 9.31
CA PHE A 275 29.78 2.17 8.84
C PHE A 275 28.79 2.79 9.85
N SER A 276 29.08 2.71 11.15
CA SER A 276 28.23 3.25 12.22
C SER A 276 28.47 4.74 12.50
N ALA A 277 29.23 5.44 11.65
CA ALA A 277 29.51 6.86 11.79
C ALA A 277 28.24 7.72 11.79
N ILE A 278 27.14 7.28 11.20
CA ILE A 278 25.81 7.88 11.38
C ILE A 278 24.97 6.97 12.28
N SER A 279 24.24 7.55 13.24
CA SER A 279 23.48 6.78 14.23
C SER A 279 22.51 5.77 13.60
N GLU A 280 21.78 6.16 12.56
CA GLU A 280 20.84 5.29 11.85
C GLU A 280 21.51 4.17 11.07
N LEU A 281 22.76 4.37 10.63
CA LEU A 281 23.56 3.29 10.06
C LEU A 281 24.00 2.31 11.14
N GLY A 282 24.39 2.80 12.32
CA GLY A 282 24.67 1.95 13.49
C GLY A 282 23.45 1.12 13.92
N ASP A 283 22.25 1.69 13.77
CA ASP A 283 20.96 1.05 14.06
C ASP A 283 20.60 -0.10 13.09
N ILE A 284 21.25 -0.19 11.94
CA ILE A 284 21.12 -1.29 10.96
C ILE A 284 22.41 -2.12 10.80
N PHE A 285 23.51 -1.74 11.44
CA PHE A 285 24.80 -2.43 11.34
C PHE A 285 24.69 -3.87 11.85
N GLU A 286 25.00 -4.89 11.05
CA GLU A 286 24.82 -6.32 11.39
C GLU A 286 23.37 -6.67 11.81
N LEU A 287 22.37 -5.97 11.27
CA LEU A 287 20.96 -6.35 11.46
C LEU A 287 20.64 -7.59 10.59
N GLU A 288 20.52 -8.75 11.23
CA GLU A 288 20.19 -10.01 10.54
C GLU A 288 18.82 -9.96 9.88
N THR A 289 18.68 -10.60 8.72
CA THR A 289 17.41 -10.73 7.99
C THR A 289 16.82 -12.14 8.13
N LEU A 290 15.49 -12.23 8.21
CA LEU A 290 14.75 -13.50 8.17
C LEU A 290 14.39 -13.83 6.72
N ASN A 291 15.37 -14.23 5.92
CA ASN A 291 15.18 -14.70 4.56
C ASN A 291 15.60 -16.17 4.44
N ALA A 292 14.75 -16.99 3.83
CA ALA A 292 15.03 -18.41 3.62
C ALA A 292 16.09 -18.67 2.53
N GLU A 293 16.32 -17.67 1.66
CA GLU A 293 17.12 -17.80 0.43
C GLU A 293 18.43 -17.00 0.45
N HIS A 294 18.54 -15.98 1.32
CA HIS A 294 19.72 -15.12 1.43
C HIS A 294 20.03 -14.83 2.90
N SER A 295 21.29 -15.03 3.31
CA SER A 295 21.76 -14.88 4.70
C SER A 295 22.43 -13.53 4.98
N GLU A 296 22.36 -12.58 4.04
CA GLU A 296 23.04 -11.30 4.18
C GLU A 296 22.29 -10.40 5.18
N ASN A 297 23.04 -9.76 6.07
CA ASN A 297 22.50 -8.76 6.99
C ASN A 297 22.29 -7.43 6.24
N VAL A 298 21.53 -6.51 6.84
CA VAL A 298 21.18 -5.25 6.17
C VAL A 298 22.41 -4.42 5.79
N SER A 299 23.41 -4.31 6.68
CA SER A 299 24.61 -3.51 6.39
C SER A 299 25.52 -4.08 5.29
N ASP A 300 25.59 -5.41 5.16
CA ASP A 300 26.37 -6.04 4.09
C ASP A 300 25.69 -5.82 2.73
N HIS A 301 24.35 -5.95 2.68
CA HIS A 301 23.55 -5.57 1.51
C HIS A 301 23.79 -4.09 1.15
N THR A 302 23.72 -3.18 2.13
CA THR A 302 24.01 -1.76 1.90
C THR A 302 25.38 -1.53 1.27
N LYS A 303 26.43 -2.20 1.76
CA LYS A 303 27.79 -2.09 1.18
C LYS A 303 27.85 -2.63 -0.25
N SER A 304 27.12 -3.70 -0.55
CA SER A 304 26.98 -4.25 -1.90
C SER A 304 26.33 -3.24 -2.87
N VAL A 305 25.25 -2.58 -2.43
CA VAL A 305 24.59 -1.51 -3.20
C VAL A 305 25.52 -0.32 -3.43
N VAL A 306 26.23 0.15 -2.39
CA VAL A 306 27.22 1.23 -2.52
C VAL A 306 28.29 0.87 -3.56
N LYS A 307 28.81 -0.36 -3.50
CA LYS A 307 29.78 -0.86 -4.49
C LYS A 307 29.21 -0.82 -5.90
N ASN A 308 27.99 -1.33 -6.11
CA ASN A 308 27.34 -1.35 -7.42
C ASN A 308 27.10 0.08 -7.95
N VAL A 309 26.74 1.04 -7.09
CA VAL A 309 26.60 2.46 -7.47
C VAL A 309 27.94 3.03 -7.92
N VAL A 310 29.00 2.87 -7.11
CA VAL A 310 30.33 3.42 -7.41
C VAL A 310 30.93 2.79 -8.66
N GLU A 311 30.69 1.50 -8.92
CA GLU A 311 31.18 0.80 -10.12
C GLU A 311 30.34 1.10 -11.39
N SER A 312 29.22 1.81 -11.27
CA SER A 312 28.36 2.12 -12.41
C SER A 312 28.98 3.17 -13.35
N GLU A 313 28.73 3.03 -14.66
CA GLU A 313 29.17 4.00 -15.68
C GLU A 313 28.63 5.41 -15.39
N PHE A 314 27.33 5.50 -15.04
CA PHE A 314 26.70 6.77 -14.68
C PHE A 314 27.40 7.49 -13.53
N TYR A 315 27.79 6.77 -12.47
CA TYR A 315 28.51 7.37 -11.34
C TYR A 315 29.89 7.89 -11.78
N GLN A 316 30.65 7.11 -12.55
CA GLN A 316 32.00 7.47 -12.98
C GLN A 316 32.02 8.68 -13.92
N GLU A 317 30.96 8.87 -14.71
CA GLU A 317 30.82 10.01 -15.63
C GLU A 317 30.17 11.24 -14.98
N SER A 318 29.58 11.09 -13.79
CA SER A 318 28.90 12.16 -13.05
C SER A 318 29.88 13.16 -12.43
N ASP A 319 29.41 14.39 -12.21
CA ASP A 319 30.12 15.40 -11.42
C ASP A 319 30.28 14.98 -9.94
N GLU A 320 31.22 15.60 -9.24
CA GLU A 320 31.52 15.24 -7.84
C GLU A 320 30.32 15.44 -6.89
N GLU A 321 29.44 16.41 -7.17
CA GLU A 321 28.24 16.65 -6.36
C GLU A 321 27.25 15.48 -6.49
N ALA A 322 26.99 15.03 -7.72
CA ALA A 322 26.14 13.88 -7.99
C ALA A 322 26.74 12.58 -7.43
N GLN A 323 28.06 12.39 -7.52
CA GLN A 323 28.76 11.26 -6.92
C GLN A 323 28.57 11.21 -5.39
N ARG A 324 28.79 12.35 -4.70
CA ARG A 324 28.58 12.44 -3.24
C ARG A 324 27.12 12.14 -2.85
N ILE A 325 26.16 12.75 -3.55
CA ILE A 325 24.73 12.53 -3.31
C ILE A 325 24.37 11.05 -3.49
N LEU A 326 24.80 10.42 -4.59
CA LEU A 326 24.52 9.02 -4.89
C LEU A 326 25.12 8.10 -3.84
N LYS A 327 26.40 8.29 -3.50
CA LYS A 327 27.10 7.44 -2.53
C LYS A 327 26.46 7.54 -1.15
N LEU A 328 26.14 8.75 -0.68
CA LEU A 328 25.49 8.93 0.63
C LEU A 328 24.08 8.33 0.62
N SER A 329 23.30 8.54 -0.44
CA SER A 329 21.97 7.95 -0.58
C SER A 329 22.02 6.42 -0.62
N ALA A 330 23.06 5.84 -1.24
CA ALA A 330 23.27 4.39 -1.26
C ALA A 330 23.56 3.82 0.13
N TYR A 331 24.31 4.52 0.99
CA TYR A 331 24.44 4.12 2.39
C TYR A 331 23.11 4.22 3.14
N LEU A 332 22.35 5.28 2.88
CA LEU A 332 21.15 5.60 3.64
C LEU A 332 19.87 4.92 3.15
N HIS A 333 19.86 4.27 1.97
CA HIS A 333 18.62 3.80 1.33
C HIS A 333 17.76 2.89 2.24
N ASP A 334 18.42 2.11 3.10
CA ASP A 334 17.82 1.06 3.90
C ASP A 334 17.65 1.41 5.39
N ILE A 335 17.95 2.64 5.81
CA ILE A 335 17.90 3.05 7.23
C ILE A 335 16.53 2.85 7.88
N GLY A 336 15.45 2.92 7.08
CA GLY A 336 14.09 2.65 7.54
C GLY A 336 13.82 1.21 7.98
N LYS A 337 14.77 0.28 7.79
CA LYS A 337 14.73 -1.08 8.37
C LYS A 337 15.19 -1.09 9.84
N GLY A 338 15.85 -0.03 10.31
CA GLY A 338 16.26 0.16 11.69
C GLY A 338 15.19 0.85 12.55
N PRO A 339 15.42 0.96 13.87
CA PRO A 339 16.55 0.37 14.61
C PRO A 339 16.38 -1.13 14.84
N LYS A 340 17.46 -1.84 15.20
CA LYS A 340 17.41 -3.26 15.60
C LYS A 340 16.32 -3.56 16.64
N SER A 341 16.10 -2.62 17.57
CA SER A 341 15.11 -2.72 18.64
C SER A 341 13.65 -2.74 18.15
N MET A 342 13.39 -2.33 16.91
CA MET A 342 12.10 -2.48 16.25
C MET A 342 11.71 -3.96 16.05
N TRP A 343 12.70 -4.85 15.97
CA TRP A 343 12.49 -6.28 15.71
C TRP A 343 12.49 -7.08 17.01
N LYS A 344 11.35 -7.68 17.35
CA LYS A 344 11.16 -8.44 18.59
C LYS A 344 12.22 -9.52 18.85
N ASP A 345 12.70 -10.17 17.78
CA ASP A 345 13.70 -11.24 17.84
C ASP A 345 15.09 -10.77 17.39
N GLY A 346 15.28 -9.46 17.22
CA GLY A 346 16.51 -8.85 16.68
C GLY A 346 16.75 -9.10 15.19
N LYS A 347 15.82 -9.79 14.50
CA LYS A 347 15.92 -10.13 13.09
C LYS A 347 14.85 -9.42 12.26
N GLN A 348 15.30 -8.74 11.22
CA GLN A 348 14.47 -8.03 10.27
C GLN A 348 13.61 -9.01 9.46
N LYS A 349 12.28 -8.84 9.52
CA LYS A 349 11.34 -9.53 8.63
C LYS A 349 11.15 -8.67 7.39
N THR A 350 10.70 -9.28 6.29
CA THR A 350 10.30 -8.55 5.08
C THR A 350 9.39 -7.36 5.45
N TYR A 351 9.85 -6.15 5.16
CA TYR A 351 9.18 -4.91 5.53
C TYR A 351 9.13 -3.97 4.35
N VAL A 352 8.01 -4.01 3.63
CA VAL A 352 7.82 -3.28 2.38
C VAL A 352 7.66 -1.77 2.56
N ASP A 353 7.38 -1.30 3.78
CA ASP A 353 7.14 0.12 4.09
C ASP A 353 8.36 0.83 4.68
N HIS A 354 9.54 0.19 4.67
CA HIS A 354 10.78 0.79 5.16
C HIS A 354 11.16 2.12 4.47
N PRO A 355 10.93 2.35 3.16
CA PRO A 355 11.28 3.64 2.56
C PRO A 355 10.45 4.78 3.17
N ALA A 356 9.22 4.50 3.62
CA ALA A 356 8.34 5.49 4.23
C ALA A 356 8.70 5.84 5.69
N ASP A 357 9.60 5.08 6.33
CA ASP A 357 10.12 5.39 7.66
C ASP A 357 11.42 6.21 7.60
N ALA A 358 12.09 6.26 6.43
CA ALA A 358 13.34 7.01 6.24
C ALA A 358 13.22 8.55 6.31
N PRO A 359 12.15 9.22 5.84
CA PRO A 359 12.10 10.69 5.81
C PRO A 359 12.32 11.37 7.18
N GLY A 360 11.82 10.78 8.27
CA GLY A 360 12.04 11.31 9.62
C GLY A 360 13.48 11.13 10.10
N MET A 361 14.17 10.08 9.65
CA MET A 361 15.59 9.85 9.93
C MET A 361 16.46 10.85 9.15
N LEU A 362 16.14 11.08 7.88
CA LEU A 362 16.79 12.09 7.05
C LEU A 362 16.61 13.50 7.62
N GLU A 363 15.45 13.80 8.22
CA GLU A 363 15.24 15.07 8.92
C GLU A 363 16.32 15.30 9.99
N ARG A 364 16.59 14.30 10.82
CA ARG A 364 17.63 14.38 11.85
C ARG A 364 19.03 14.47 11.23
N ILE A 365 19.40 13.51 10.38
CA ILE A 365 20.75 13.40 9.79
C ILE A 365 21.14 14.72 9.10
N LEU A 366 20.30 15.23 8.20
CA LEU A 366 20.62 16.38 7.36
C LEU A 366 20.47 17.73 8.08
N SER A 367 19.78 17.76 9.23
CA SER A 367 19.65 18.96 10.06
C SER A 367 20.68 19.07 11.17
N GLU A 368 21.17 17.93 11.68
CA GLU A 368 21.95 17.86 12.93
C GLU A 368 23.39 17.37 12.72
N ASP A 369 23.63 16.42 11.80
CA ASP A 369 24.96 15.82 11.67
C ASP A 369 25.86 16.58 10.69
N ILE A 370 25.30 17.16 9.62
CA ILE A 370 26.08 17.76 8.51
C ILE A 370 25.94 19.29 8.51
N GLN A 371 27.07 20.00 8.64
CA GLN A 371 27.10 21.46 8.68
C GLN A 371 26.82 22.10 7.31
N GLU A 372 27.61 21.76 6.29
CA GLU A 372 27.49 22.33 4.94
C GLU A 372 26.79 21.34 4.01
N ILE A 373 25.55 21.67 3.66
CA ILE A 373 24.73 20.92 2.70
C ILE A 373 23.75 21.89 2.05
N SER A 374 23.65 21.81 0.73
CA SER A 374 22.82 22.66 -0.13
C SER A 374 21.36 22.20 -0.16
N ASP A 375 20.47 23.09 -0.59
CA ASP A 375 19.06 22.78 -0.81
C ASP A 375 18.85 21.68 -1.88
N TYR A 376 19.76 21.60 -2.85
CA TYR A 376 19.76 20.58 -3.89
C TYR A 376 20.18 19.20 -3.34
N GLU A 377 21.27 19.14 -2.56
CA GLU A 377 21.68 17.91 -1.87
C GLU A 377 20.60 17.39 -0.93
N ILE A 378 19.95 18.27 -0.14
CA ILE A 378 18.85 17.91 0.74
C ILE A 378 17.72 17.24 -0.06
N ARG A 379 17.27 17.89 -1.15
CA ARG A 379 16.20 17.36 -2.00
C ARG A 379 16.58 16.01 -2.58
N MET A 380 17.76 15.92 -3.19
CA MET A 380 18.18 14.71 -3.88
C MET A 380 18.39 13.53 -2.93
N ILE A 381 19.02 13.72 -1.78
CA ILE A 381 19.17 12.65 -0.78
C ILE A 381 17.79 12.18 -0.29
N CYS A 382 16.87 13.12 -0.02
CA CYS A 382 15.50 12.77 0.37
C CYS A 382 14.78 11.98 -0.73
N LEU A 383 14.93 12.39 -1.99
CA LEU A 383 14.29 11.76 -3.15
C LEU A 383 14.82 10.33 -3.32
N LEU A 384 16.14 10.19 -3.39
CA LEU A 384 16.80 8.93 -3.64
C LEU A 384 16.52 7.91 -2.53
N VAL A 385 16.61 8.30 -1.25
CA VAL A 385 16.38 7.38 -0.13
C VAL A 385 14.90 7.01 0.02
N THR A 386 13.98 7.98 -0.11
CA THR A 386 12.53 7.74 0.10
C THR A 386 11.92 6.89 -1.02
N TYR A 387 12.46 6.96 -2.24
CA TYR A 387 11.93 6.30 -3.42
C TYR A 387 12.88 5.28 -4.04
N HIS A 388 13.93 4.86 -3.32
CA HIS A 388 14.97 3.97 -3.86
C HIS A 388 14.41 2.67 -4.45
N ASP A 389 13.23 2.19 -4.02
CA ASP A 389 12.58 0.96 -4.49
C ASP A 389 11.53 1.18 -5.61
N LEU A 390 11.11 2.42 -5.87
CA LEU A 390 9.95 2.76 -6.70
C LEU A 390 10.01 2.17 -8.12
N ILE A 391 11.13 2.39 -8.83
CA ILE A 391 11.27 1.96 -10.23
C ILE A 391 11.23 0.42 -10.33
N GLY A 392 11.92 -0.27 -9.42
CA GLY A 392 11.86 -1.72 -9.29
C GLY A 392 10.44 -2.24 -9.01
N GLU A 393 9.66 -1.55 -8.18
CA GLU A 393 8.26 -1.90 -7.91
C GLU A 393 7.32 -1.60 -9.08
N ILE A 394 7.56 -0.55 -9.87
CA ILE A 394 6.84 -0.28 -11.12
C ILE A 394 7.06 -1.44 -12.09
N ILE A 395 8.31 -1.88 -12.25
CA ILE A 395 8.68 -2.94 -13.20
C ILE A 395 8.18 -4.32 -12.77
N GLY A 396 8.28 -4.64 -11.47
CA GLY A 396 8.09 -5.99 -10.94
C GLY A 396 6.84 -6.23 -10.11
N LYS A 397 6.14 -5.18 -9.63
CA LYS A 397 5.00 -5.30 -8.69
C LYS A 397 3.74 -4.53 -9.11
N ASN A 398 3.67 -4.04 -10.35
CA ASN A 398 2.54 -3.25 -10.88
C ASN A 398 2.25 -1.98 -10.06
N ARG A 399 3.29 -1.34 -9.52
CA ARG A 399 3.16 0.01 -8.95
C ARG A 399 2.93 1.01 -10.08
N ASP A 400 2.05 1.98 -9.87
CA ASP A 400 1.67 2.96 -10.89
C ASP A 400 2.86 3.87 -11.23
N VAL A 401 3.18 3.95 -12.51
CA VAL A 401 4.29 4.75 -13.03
C VAL A 401 4.06 6.25 -12.83
N GLN A 402 2.80 6.70 -12.75
CA GLN A 402 2.49 8.10 -12.50
C GLN A 402 3.09 8.60 -11.17
N GLN A 403 3.26 7.72 -10.18
CA GLN A 403 3.92 8.08 -8.91
C GLN A 403 5.37 8.52 -9.10
N LEU A 404 6.07 8.00 -10.12
CA LEU A 404 7.44 8.39 -10.46
C LEU A 404 7.43 9.78 -11.11
N TYR A 405 6.51 10.00 -12.04
CA TYR A 405 6.41 11.25 -12.77
C TYR A 405 6.00 12.41 -11.86
N ASP A 406 5.13 12.14 -10.88
CA ASP A 406 4.64 13.14 -9.93
C ASP A 406 5.71 13.67 -8.95
N ILE A 407 6.89 13.03 -8.85
CA ILE A 407 7.95 13.39 -7.90
C ILE A 407 9.23 13.91 -8.55
N LEU A 408 9.48 13.56 -9.81
CA LEU A 408 10.70 13.91 -10.53
C LEU A 408 10.52 15.23 -11.30
N GLU A 409 11.54 16.09 -11.24
CA GLU A 409 11.49 17.42 -11.87
C GLU A 409 12.31 17.53 -13.17
N ASN A 410 13.27 16.62 -13.39
CA ASN A 410 14.15 16.66 -14.57
C ASN A 410 14.85 15.31 -14.82
N GLU A 411 15.52 15.21 -15.97
CA GLU A 411 16.24 14.01 -16.39
C GLU A 411 17.35 13.57 -15.41
N LYS A 412 18.07 14.52 -14.79
CA LYS A 412 19.15 14.19 -13.82
C LYS A 412 18.58 13.47 -12.59
N GLU A 413 17.40 13.88 -12.11
CA GLU A 413 16.74 13.19 -10.99
C GLU A 413 16.33 11.76 -11.35
N PHE A 414 15.79 11.56 -12.56
CA PHE A 414 15.46 10.24 -13.08
C PHE A 414 16.69 9.34 -13.12
N ASP A 415 17.79 9.82 -13.71
CA ASP A 415 18.99 9.01 -13.91
C ASP A 415 19.67 8.66 -12.59
N MET A 416 19.72 9.59 -11.63
CA MET A 416 20.25 9.32 -10.29
C MET A 416 19.39 8.30 -9.53
N LEU A 417 18.06 8.42 -9.60
CA LEU A 417 17.15 7.45 -8.96
C LEU A 417 17.24 6.08 -9.61
N SER A 418 17.32 6.04 -10.94
CA SER A 418 17.50 4.81 -11.72
C SER A 418 18.84 4.13 -11.40
N CYS A 419 19.92 4.90 -11.25
CA CYS A 419 21.23 4.38 -10.87
C CYS A 419 21.18 3.68 -9.51
N LEU A 420 20.58 4.32 -8.49
CA LEU A 420 20.45 3.73 -7.15
C LEU A 420 19.53 2.50 -7.14
N ASN A 421 18.34 2.61 -7.76
CA ASN A 421 17.39 1.50 -7.81
C ASN A 421 17.97 0.28 -8.55
N TYR A 422 18.66 0.51 -9.67
CA TYR A 422 19.33 -0.55 -10.43
C TYR A 422 20.42 -1.24 -9.60
N ALA A 423 21.23 -0.49 -8.86
CA ALA A 423 22.27 -1.03 -8.00
C ALA A 423 21.70 -1.90 -6.86
N ASP A 424 20.56 -1.51 -6.29
CA ASP A 424 19.82 -2.30 -5.30
C ASP A 424 19.24 -3.58 -5.90
N VAL A 425 18.54 -3.48 -7.05
CA VAL A 425 18.01 -4.65 -7.78
C VAL A 425 19.13 -5.63 -8.18
N GLN A 426 20.29 -5.12 -8.58
CA GLN A 426 21.46 -5.93 -8.93
C GLN A 426 22.02 -6.73 -7.75
N ALA A 427 21.96 -6.17 -6.54
CA ALA A 427 22.36 -6.88 -5.33
C ALA A 427 21.39 -8.02 -4.95
N LEU A 428 20.13 -7.94 -5.40
CA LEU A 428 19.07 -8.88 -4.99
C LEU A 428 18.86 -10.06 -5.97
N ASN A 429 18.64 -9.81 -7.27
CA ASN A 429 18.18 -10.87 -8.18
C ASN A 429 18.47 -10.64 -9.68
N PHE A 430 19.15 -11.60 -10.32
CA PHE A 430 19.49 -11.54 -11.75
C PHE A 430 18.28 -11.46 -12.70
N PHE A 431 17.17 -12.15 -12.40
CA PHE A 431 15.97 -12.07 -13.25
C PHE A 431 15.35 -10.68 -13.23
N TRP A 432 15.40 -10.01 -12.08
CA TRP A 432 14.87 -8.65 -11.93
C TRP A 432 15.71 -7.65 -12.71
N VAL A 433 17.03 -7.82 -12.73
CA VAL A 433 17.95 -7.03 -13.57
C VAL A 433 17.57 -7.10 -15.05
N MET A 434 17.23 -8.29 -15.56
CA MET A 434 16.81 -8.44 -16.97
C MET A 434 15.51 -7.70 -17.28
N GLN A 435 14.51 -7.78 -16.38
CA GLN A 435 13.25 -7.05 -16.52
C GLN A 435 13.45 -5.54 -16.41
N TYR A 436 14.35 -5.10 -15.53
CA TYR A 436 14.68 -3.70 -15.36
C TYR A 436 15.25 -3.11 -16.65
N ARG A 437 16.29 -3.75 -17.19
CA ARG A 437 16.97 -3.30 -18.42
C ARG A 437 16.04 -3.23 -19.63
N SER A 438 15.05 -4.12 -19.73
CA SER A 438 14.13 -4.12 -20.87
C SER A 438 13.05 -3.04 -20.82
N LYS A 439 12.72 -2.53 -19.63
CA LYS A 439 11.63 -1.55 -19.42
C LYS A 439 12.10 -0.15 -19.10
N ILE A 440 13.27 0.03 -18.48
CA ILE A 440 13.71 1.34 -17.99
C ILE A 440 13.81 2.39 -19.10
N GLY A 441 14.23 1.99 -20.30
CA GLY A 441 14.31 2.90 -21.45
C GLY A 441 12.96 3.46 -21.88
N SER A 442 11.89 2.64 -21.91
CA SER A 442 10.55 3.14 -22.25
C SER A 442 10.00 4.05 -21.16
N ILE A 443 10.19 3.70 -19.89
CA ILE A 443 9.78 4.52 -18.75
C ILE A 443 10.47 5.88 -18.79
N LYS A 444 11.77 5.93 -19.13
CA LYS A 444 12.53 7.18 -19.28
C LYS A 444 11.97 8.03 -20.44
N SER A 445 11.74 7.43 -21.60
CA SER A 445 11.17 8.16 -22.74
C SER A 445 9.80 8.75 -22.40
N GLU A 446 8.91 7.97 -21.80
CA GLU A 446 7.59 8.42 -21.36
C GLU A 446 7.69 9.56 -20.32
N PHE A 447 8.66 9.50 -19.40
CA PHE A 447 8.91 10.59 -18.45
C PHE A 447 9.34 11.88 -19.15
N LEU A 448 10.28 11.80 -20.09
CA LEU A 448 10.78 12.97 -20.81
C LEU A 448 9.67 13.63 -21.64
N GLU A 449 8.77 12.84 -22.24
CA GLU A 449 7.60 13.35 -22.96
C GLU A 449 6.61 14.12 -22.05
N GLN A 450 6.61 13.89 -20.73
CA GLN A 450 5.77 14.63 -19.78
C GLN A 450 6.41 15.93 -19.27
N LEU A 451 7.72 16.10 -19.44
CA LEU A 451 8.44 17.32 -19.07
C LEU A 451 8.36 18.41 -20.15
N ASP A 452 8.16 18.00 -21.41
CA ASP A 452 7.96 18.86 -22.58
C ASP A 452 6.55 19.47 -22.63
#